data_AF-A0A7K4AEU5-F1
#
_entry.id   AF-A0A7K4AEU5-F1
#
_cell.length_a   1.000
_cell.length_b   1.000
_cell.length_c   1.000
_cell.angle_alpha   90.00
_cell.angle_beta   90.00
_cell.angle_gamma   90.00
#
_symmetry.space_group_name_H-M   'P 1'
#
loop_
_entity.id
_entity.type
_entity.pdbx_description
1 polymer ?
#
loop_
_entity_poly.entity_id
_entity_poly.type
_entity_poly.pdbx_seq_one_letter_code
_entity_poly.pdbx_strand_id
1 'polypeptide(L)'
;MINQLLLLAYVLAIILLSLKLRQGTFSGFVLSNRNIAYPAVIGIAYTAAYFSAASFLGGGGYGLAAGMPWVIFCSLFHVGFACIAWIMAGRIWTMAKQYDAKTVPQLLERRYNSPLGKVILAIIMLILYTVYLVPIFKGCATLFQGMIGVSY
;
A
#
# COMPACT_ATOMS: atom_id res chain seq x y z
N MET A 1 7.58 13.63 26.26
CA MET A 1 8.95 13.45 25.73
C MET A 1 9.22 12.04 25.20
N ILE A 2 8.86 10.96 25.90
CA ILE A 2 9.10 9.58 25.43
C ILE A 2 8.51 9.29 24.03
N ASN A 3 7.27 9.71 23.77
CA ASN A 3 6.61 9.51 22.46
C ASN A 3 7.37 10.17 21.30
N GLN A 4 7.95 11.36 21.53
CA GLN A 4 8.71 12.09 20.51
C GLN A 4 10.03 11.38 20.21
N LEU A 5 10.72 10.87 21.24
CA LEU A 5 11.95 10.09 21.08
C LEU A 5 11.70 8.78 20.32
N LEU A 6 10.61 8.08 20.64
CA LEU A 6 10.21 6.86 19.93
C LEU A 6 9.88 7.14 18.46
N LEU A 7 9.14 8.22 18.18
CA LEU A 7 8.83 8.62 16.81
C LEU A 7 10.11 8.97 16.03
N LEU A 8 11.02 9.74 16.62
CA LEU A 8 12.31 10.07 16.01
C LEU A 8 13.13 8.82 15.71
N ALA A 9 13.25 7.91 16.68
CA ALA A 9 13.96 6.65 16.50
C ALA A 9 13.34 5.80 15.37
N TYR A 10 12.00 5.73 15.31
CA TYR A 10 11.28 5.02 14.25
C TYR A 10 11.51 5.63 12.87
N VAL A 11 11.40 6.96 12.72
CA VAL A 11 11.64 7.66 11.46
C VAL A 11 13.09 7.51 11.01
N LEU A 12 14.05 7.65 11.93
CA LEU A 12 15.47 7.45 11.65
C LEU A 12 15.75 6.01 11.18
N ALA A 13 15.15 5.01 11.83
CA ALA A 13 15.28 3.62 11.41
C ALA A 13 14.77 3.42 9.97
N ILE A 14 13.61 3.98 9.60
CA ILE A 14 13.08 3.92 8.23
C ILE A 14 14.03 4.60 7.24
N ILE A 15 14.56 5.77 7.56
CA ILE A 15 15.48 6.52 6.68
C ILE A 15 16.77 5.73 6.48
N LEU A 16 17.39 5.23 7.55
CA LEU A 16 18.62 4.45 7.49
C LEU A 16 18.43 3.16 6.67
N LEU A 17 17.32 2.46 6.87
CA LEU A 17 16.97 1.27 6.09
C LEU A 17 16.75 1.61 4.61
N SER A 18 16.06 2.71 4.33
CA SER A 18 15.77 3.16 2.96
C SER A 18 17.05 3.57 2.21
N LEU A 19 18.00 4.22 2.90
CA LEU A 19 19.32 4.54 2.34
C LEU A 19 20.14 3.26 2.08
N LYS A 20 20.15 2.32 3.02
CA LYS A 20 20.87 1.05 2.89
C LYS A 20 20.30 0.15 1.78
N LEU A 21 18.99 0.14 1.61
CA LEU A 21 18.28 -0.72 0.64
C LEU A 21 18.00 -0.03 -0.70
N ARG A 22 18.53 1.19 -0.91
CA ARG A 22 18.31 1.97 -2.12
C ARG A 22 18.71 1.19 -3.36
N GLN A 23 17.88 1.28 -4.39
CA GLN A 23 18.10 0.63 -5.68
C GLN A 23 18.54 1.66 -6.72
N GLY A 24 19.55 1.34 -7.52
CA GLY A 24 20.11 2.22 -8.55
C GLY A 24 19.38 2.17 -9.90
N THR A 25 18.51 1.18 -10.10
CA THR A 25 17.76 0.99 -11.36
C THR A 25 16.27 1.14 -11.13
N PHE A 26 15.53 1.52 -12.18
CA PHE A 26 14.07 1.62 -12.13
C PHE A 26 13.41 0.28 -11.79
N SER A 27 13.88 -0.82 -12.41
CA SER A 27 13.40 -2.18 -12.10
C SER A 27 13.70 -2.60 -10.66
N GLY A 28 14.84 -2.16 -10.11
CA GLY A 28 15.17 -2.36 -8.70
C GLY A 28 14.22 -1.58 -7.81
N PHE A 29 13.96 -0.31 -8.12
CA PHE A 29 13.07 0.54 -7.35
C PHE A 29 11.62 0.02 -7.32
N VAL A 30 11.07 -0.37 -8.48
CA VAL A 30 9.65 -0.76 -8.59
C VAL A 30 9.39 -2.22 -8.23
N LEU A 31 10.32 -3.13 -8.56
CA LEU A 31 10.11 -4.58 -8.45
C LEU A 31 11.21 -5.31 -7.67
N SER A 32 12.19 -4.60 -7.10
CA SER A 32 13.37 -5.21 -6.49
C SER A 32 14.10 -6.17 -7.46
N ASN A 33 14.11 -5.84 -8.76
CA ASN A 33 14.61 -6.70 -9.85
C ASN A 33 14.00 -8.12 -9.85
N ARG A 34 12.83 -8.31 -9.22
CA ARG A 34 12.19 -9.62 -9.01
C ARG A 34 13.06 -10.61 -8.21
N ASN A 35 13.98 -10.10 -7.40
CA ASN A 35 14.98 -10.88 -6.64
C ASN A 35 14.67 -10.95 -5.13
N ILE A 36 13.39 -10.86 -4.74
CA ILE A 36 13.01 -10.99 -3.33
C ILE A 36 13.15 -12.46 -2.94
N ALA A 37 14.16 -12.76 -2.12
CA ALA A 37 14.51 -14.13 -1.72
C ALA A 37 13.47 -14.80 -0.79
N TYR A 38 12.79 -14.01 0.03
CA TYR A 38 11.88 -14.51 1.06
C TYR A 38 10.43 -14.12 0.75
N PRO A 39 9.54 -15.09 0.46
CA PRO A 39 8.11 -14.82 0.18
C PRO A 39 7.40 -14.09 1.31
N ALA A 40 7.84 -14.31 2.56
CA ALA A 40 7.30 -13.61 3.73
C ALA A 40 7.44 -12.08 3.63
N VAL A 41 8.51 -11.57 3.00
CA VAL A 41 8.71 -10.12 2.81
C VAL A 41 7.62 -9.54 1.89
N ILE A 42 7.22 -10.28 0.85
CA ILE A 42 6.13 -9.89 -0.04
C ILE A 42 4.80 -9.89 0.73
N GLY A 43 4.56 -10.91 1.56
CA GLY A 43 3.37 -10.99 2.41
C GLY A 43 3.27 -9.83 3.41
N ILE A 44 4.37 -9.51 4.10
CA ILE A 44 4.43 -8.38 5.04
C ILE A 44 4.21 -7.05 4.31
N ALA A 45 4.85 -6.85 3.17
CA ALA A 45 4.67 -5.63 2.37
C ALA A 45 3.22 -5.48 1.88
N TYR A 46 2.60 -6.57 1.44
CA TYR A 46 1.19 -6.60 1.06
C TYR A 46 0.29 -6.22 2.23
N THR A 47 0.47 -6.86 3.39
CA THR A 47 -0.30 -6.57 4.61
C THR A 47 -0.12 -5.12 5.06
N ALA A 48 1.11 -4.61 5.07
CA ALA A 48 1.40 -3.23 5.46
C ALA A 48 0.75 -2.19 4.52
N ALA A 49 0.75 -2.46 3.20
CA ALA A 49 0.07 -1.60 2.24
C ALA A 49 -1.46 -1.70 2.35
N TYR A 50 -1.98 -2.89 2.66
CA TYR A 50 -3.40 -3.17 2.71
C TYR A 50 -4.06 -2.67 4.02
N PHE A 51 -3.39 -2.83 5.15
CA PHE A 51 -3.82 -2.32 6.45
C PHE A 51 -3.15 -0.97 6.74
N SER A 52 -3.66 0.08 6.11
CA SER A 52 -3.17 1.45 6.29
C SER A 52 -3.91 2.20 7.39
N ALA A 53 -3.49 3.44 7.68
CA ALA A 53 -4.18 4.33 8.62
C ALA A 53 -5.67 4.49 8.30
N ALA A 54 -6.07 4.40 7.03
CA ALA A 54 -7.46 4.44 6.62
C ALA A 54 -8.28 3.24 7.12
N SER A 55 -7.69 2.04 7.16
CA SER A 55 -8.36 0.84 7.68
C SER A 55 -8.55 0.92 9.20
N PHE A 56 -7.55 1.42 9.92
CA PHE A 56 -7.61 1.57 11.38
C PHE A 56 -8.54 2.71 11.82
N LEU A 57 -8.35 3.92 11.29
CA LEU A 57 -9.12 5.10 11.72
C LEU A 57 -10.47 5.19 11.04
N GLY A 58 -10.55 4.86 9.74
CA GLY A 58 -11.81 4.83 9.01
C GLY A 58 -12.64 3.63 9.40
N GLY A 59 -12.17 2.42 9.03
CA GLY A 59 -12.89 1.17 9.29
C GLY A 59 -13.07 0.89 10.78
N GLY A 60 -11.96 0.78 11.52
CA GLY A 60 -11.97 0.50 12.95
C GLY A 60 -12.62 1.61 13.78
N GLY A 61 -12.25 2.87 13.54
CA GLY A 61 -12.79 4.03 14.25
C GLY A 61 -14.30 4.19 14.06
N TYR A 62 -14.81 4.05 12.82
CA TYR A 62 -16.25 4.11 12.57
C TYR A 62 -17.01 2.93 13.21
N GLY A 63 -16.34 1.80 13.44
CA GLY A 63 -16.90 0.67 14.18
C GLY A 63 -17.32 1.02 15.61
N LEU A 64 -16.73 2.05 16.23
CA LEU A 64 -17.16 2.52 17.55
C LEU A 64 -18.57 3.14 17.52
N ALA A 65 -18.95 3.76 16.40
CA ALA A 65 -20.27 4.36 16.21
C ALA A 65 -21.28 3.37 15.60
N ALA A 66 -20.84 2.58 14.62
CA ALA A 66 -21.70 1.66 13.88
C ALA A 66 -21.85 0.27 14.53
N GLY A 67 -21.06 -0.03 15.56
CA GLY A 67 -21.11 -1.27 16.32
C GLY A 67 -20.47 -2.47 15.64
N MET A 68 -20.58 -3.62 16.31
CA MET A 68 -19.93 -4.88 15.91
C MET A 68 -20.25 -5.35 14.48
N PRO A 69 -21.47 -5.18 13.94
CA PRO A 69 -21.77 -5.60 12.57
C PRO A 69 -20.86 -4.94 11.53
N TRP A 70 -20.51 -3.66 11.71
CA TRP A 70 -19.58 -2.95 10.82
C TRP A 70 -18.17 -3.54 10.88
N VAL A 71 -17.68 -3.84 12.09
CA VAL A 71 -16.35 -4.42 12.29
C VAL A 71 -16.26 -5.79 11.62
N ILE A 72 -17.28 -6.63 11.77
CA ILE A 72 -17.36 -7.94 11.12
C ILE A 72 -17.37 -7.77 9.61
N PHE A 73 -18.23 -6.89 9.08
CA PHE A 73 -18.31 -6.58 7.66
C PHE A 73 -16.94 -6.16 7.10
N CYS A 74 -16.29 -5.15 7.69
CA CYS A 74 -14.97 -4.71 7.25
C CYS A 74 -13.94 -5.83 7.29
N SER A 75 -13.91 -6.62 8.38
CA SER A 75 -12.95 -7.71 8.55
C SER A 75 -13.13 -8.80 7.48
N LEU A 76 -14.37 -9.17 7.17
CA LEU A 76 -14.68 -10.14 6.12
C LEU A 76 -14.26 -9.63 4.74
N PHE A 77 -14.48 -8.36 4.43
CA PHE A 77 -14.00 -7.77 3.18
C PHE A 77 -12.47 -7.75 3.10
N HIS A 78 -11.77 -7.47 4.20
CA HIS A 78 -10.31 -7.50 4.23
C HIS A 78 -9.77 -8.91 3.94
N VAL A 79 -10.32 -9.92 4.60
CA VAL A 79 -9.94 -11.32 4.36
C VAL A 79 -10.30 -11.76 2.94
N GLY A 80 -11.51 -11.43 2.48
CA GLY A 80 -11.98 -11.79 1.14
C GLY A 80 -11.10 -11.23 0.03
N PHE A 81 -10.75 -9.95 0.10
CA PHE A 81 -9.84 -9.34 -0.87
C PHE A 81 -8.41 -9.86 -0.76
N ALA A 82 -7.91 -10.17 0.44
CA ALA A 82 -6.62 -10.84 0.59
C ALA A 82 -6.60 -12.23 -0.07
N CYS A 83 -7.66 -13.01 0.08
CA CYS A 83 -7.80 -14.31 -0.60
C CYS A 83 -7.83 -14.15 -2.13
N ILE A 84 -8.60 -13.18 -2.65
CA ILE A 84 -8.65 -12.90 -4.09
C ILE A 84 -7.26 -12.49 -4.60
N ALA A 85 -6.58 -11.58 -3.90
CA ALA A 85 -5.24 -11.14 -4.26
C ALA A 85 -4.25 -12.32 -4.29
N TRP A 86 -4.32 -13.22 -3.30
CA TRP A 86 -3.48 -14.42 -3.24
C TRP A 86 -3.71 -15.35 -4.44
N ILE A 87 -4.97 -15.63 -4.77
CA ILE A 87 -5.33 -16.48 -5.92
C ILE A 87 -4.87 -15.84 -7.24
N MET A 88 -4.97 -14.52 -7.37
CA MET A 88 -4.58 -13.81 -8.59
C MET A 88 -3.07 -13.55 -8.70
N ALA A 89 -2.34 -13.48 -7.59
CA ALA A 89 -0.94 -13.05 -7.53
C ALA A 89 -0.04 -13.86 -8.48
N GLY A 90 -0.14 -15.19 -8.47
CA GLY A 90 0.68 -16.05 -9.34
C GLY A 90 0.44 -15.81 -10.84
N ARG A 91 -0.82 -15.58 -11.22
CA ARG A 91 -1.19 -15.25 -12.61
C ARG A 91 -0.64 -13.89 -13.02
N ILE A 92 -0.87 -12.87 -12.19
CA ILE A 92 -0.39 -11.50 -12.45
C ILE A 92 1.15 -11.49 -12.55
N TRP A 93 1.84 -12.21 -11.65
CA TRP A 93 3.29 -12.33 -11.65
C TRP A 93 3.83 -12.96 -12.93
N THR A 94 3.23 -14.07 -13.36
CA THR A 94 3.64 -14.77 -14.59
C THR A 94 3.47 -13.88 -15.82
N MET A 95 2.31 -13.21 -15.94
CA MET A 95 2.07 -12.30 -17.05
C MET A 95 2.99 -11.08 -17.00
N ALA A 96 3.23 -10.50 -15.82
CA ALA A 96 4.17 -9.39 -15.66
C ALA A 96 5.59 -9.77 -16.11
N LYS A 97 6.03 -11.01 -15.83
CA LYS A 97 7.30 -11.54 -16.34
C LYS A 97 7.29 -11.69 -17.86
N GLN A 98 6.29 -12.37 -18.42
CA GLN A 98 6.17 -12.62 -19.86
C GLN A 98 6.19 -11.32 -20.68
N TYR A 99 5.46 -10.31 -20.22
CA TYR A 99 5.37 -9.03 -20.90
C TYR A 99 6.46 -8.05 -20.48
N ASP A 100 7.41 -8.40 -19.59
CA ASP A 100 8.34 -7.45 -18.92
C ASP A 100 7.66 -6.21 -18.32
N ALA A 101 6.42 -6.34 -17.88
CA ALA A 101 5.63 -5.23 -17.37
C ALA A 101 6.08 -4.86 -15.95
N LYS A 102 6.19 -3.55 -15.70
CA LYS A 102 6.62 -2.95 -14.44
C LYS A 102 5.46 -2.28 -13.70
N THR A 103 4.36 -2.00 -14.37
CA THR A 103 3.15 -1.41 -13.80
C THR A 103 1.89 -2.12 -14.29
N VAL A 104 0.78 -1.99 -13.57
CA VAL A 104 -0.52 -2.57 -13.98
C VAL A 104 -1.02 -2.00 -15.31
N PRO A 105 -0.96 -0.68 -15.57
CA PRO A 105 -1.33 -0.13 -16.88
C PRO A 105 -0.47 -0.67 -18.02
N GLN A 106 0.83 -0.84 -17.81
CA GLN A 106 1.73 -1.42 -18.82
C GLN A 106 1.45 -2.91 -19.06
N LEU A 107 1.07 -3.65 -18.01
CA LEU A 107 0.68 -5.05 -18.15
C LEU A 107 -0.54 -5.18 -19.06
N LEU A 108 -1.56 -4.35 -18.83
CA LEU A 108 -2.80 -4.37 -19.60
C LEU A 108 -2.60 -3.82 -21.02
N GLU A 109 -1.78 -2.78 -21.19
CA GLU A 109 -1.34 -2.31 -22.51
C GLU A 109 -0.79 -3.46 -23.35
N ARG A 110 0.19 -4.19 -22.82
CA ARG A 110 0.89 -5.25 -23.55
C ARG A 110 0.00 -6.46 -23.79
N ARG A 111 -0.90 -6.77 -22.85
CA ARG A 111 -1.88 -7.85 -23.00
C ARG A 111 -2.93 -7.57 -24.07
N TYR A 112 -3.40 -6.34 -24.18
CA TYR A 112 -4.52 -5.96 -25.07
C TYR A 112 -4.10 -5.11 -26.26
N ASN A 113 -2.79 -4.85 -26.43
CA ASN A 113 -2.22 -3.97 -27.44
C ASN A 113 -2.93 -2.60 -27.52
N SER A 114 -3.22 -1.98 -26.36
CA SER A 114 -3.97 -0.72 -26.26
C SER A 114 -3.17 0.40 -25.55
N PRO A 115 -2.43 1.22 -26.32
CA PRO A 115 -1.69 2.36 -25.77
C PRO A 115 -2.61 3.41 -25.13
N LEU A 116 -3.80 3.64 -25.71
CA LEU A 116 -4.79 4.55 -25.16
C LEU A 116 -5.32 4.04 -23.80
N GLY A 117 -5.60 2.74 -23.70
CA GLY A 117 -6.04 2.12 -22.45
C GLY A 117 -5.04 2.28 -21.32
N LYS A 118 -3.73 2.22 -21.61
CA LYS A 118 -2.67 2.53 -20.63
C LYS A 118 -2.82 3.92 -20.04
N VAL A 119 -2.96 4.93 -20.91
CA VAL A 119 -3.00 6.34 -20.50
C VAL A 119 -4.25 6.61 -19.67
N ILE A 120 -5.41 6.13 -20.13
CA ILE A 120 -6.67 6.25 -19.41
C ILE A 120 -6.55 5.61 -18.02
N LEU A 121 -6.05 4.37 -17.95
CA LEU A 121 -5.92 3.68 -16.67
C LEU A 121 -4.90 4.35 -15.74
N ALA A 122 -3.79 4.86 -16.28
CA ALA A 122 -2.81 5.60 -15.49
C ALA A 122 -3.42 6.88 -14.89
N ILE A 123 -4.25 7.61 -15.65
CA ILE A 123 -4.96 8.80 -15.16
C ILE A 123 -5.96 8.42 -14.08
N ILE A 124 -6.77 7.38 -14.31
CA ILE A 124 -7.73 6.89 -13.31
C ILE A 124 -7.01 6.51 -12.01
N MET A 125 -5.93 5.74 -12.12
CA MET A 125 -5.13 5.35 -10.94
C MET A 125 -4.58 6.57 -10.22
N LEU A 126 -4.02 7.56 -10.93
CA LEU A 126 -3.47 8.76 -10.33
C LEU A 126 -4.53 9.55 -9.55
N ILE A 127 -5.72 9.72 -10.12
CA ILE A 127 -6.83 10.42 -9.45
C ILE A 127 -7.27 9.64 -8.20
N LEU A 128 -7.52 8.34 -8.34
CA LEU A 128 -7.99 7.51 -7.23
C LEU A 128 -6.97 7.44 -6.10
N TYR A 129 -5.68 7.28 -6.41
CA TYR A 129 -4.62 7.30 -5.40
C TYR A 129 -4.50 8.65 -4.71
N THR A 130 -4.66 9.76 -5.45
CA THR A 130 -4.63 11.10 -4.85
C THR A 130 -5.77 11.27 -3.83
N VAL A 131 -6.98 10.86 -4.18
CA VAL A 131 -8.13 10.89 -3.25
C VAL A 131 -7.89 9.95 -2.07
N TYR A 132 -7.34 8.75 -2.32
CA TYR A 132 -7.02 7.76 -1.29
C TYR A 132 -5.97 8.25 -0.28
N LEU A 133 -5.03 9.12 -0.68
CA LEU A 133 -4.03 9.67 0.22
C LEU A 133 -4.61 10.66 1.24
N VAL A 134 -5.73 11.32 0.94
CA VAL A 134 -6.37 12.28 1.84
C VAL A 134 -6.64 11.68 3.23
N PRO A 135 -7.43 10.59 3.38
CA PRO A 135 -7.68 10.00 4.70
C PRO A 135 -6.41 9.47 5.39
N ILE A 136 -5.38 9.07 4.65
CA ILE A 136 -4.10 8.63 5.22
C ILE A 136 -3.41 9.81 5.91
N PHE A 137 -3.27 10.95 5.22
CA PHE A 137 -2.65 12.14 5.79
C PHE A 137 -3.46 12.70 6.97
N LYS A 138 -4.79 12.76 6.83
CA LYS A 138 -5.66 13.15 7.96
C LYS A 138 -5.44 12.23 9.16
N GLY A 139 -5.37 10.92 8.91
CA GLY A 139 -5.14 9.94 9.95
C GLY A 139 -3.80 10.13 10.68
N CYS A 140 -2.73 10.35 9.93
CA CYS A 140 -1.41 10.66 10.50
C CYS A 140 -1.43 11.95 11.33
N ALA A 141 -2.07 13.03 10.84
CA ALA A 141 -2.18 14.30 11.56
C ALA A 141 -2.95 14.13 12.88
N THR A 142 -4.08 13.42 12.86
CA THR A 142 -4.85 13.11 14.09
C THR A 142 -4.03 12.28 15.08
N LEU A 143 -3.24 11.31 14.60
CA LEU A 143 -2.34 10.53 15.46
C LEU A 143 -1.26 11.42 16.09
N PHE A 144 -0.64 12.34 15.34
CA PHE A 144 0.35 13.27 15.89
C PHE A 144 -0.26 14.24 16.89
N GLN A 145 -1.45 14.75 16.62
CA GLN A 145 -2.18 15.58 17.57
C GLN A 145 -2.44 14.84 18.88
N GLY A 146 -2.95 13.60 18.82
CA GLY A 146 -3.25 12.81 20.00
C GLY A 146 -2.02 12.32 20.78
N MET A 147 -0.93 11.97 20.10
CA MET A 147 0.24 11.36 20.74
C MET A 147 1.29 12.36 21.22
N ILE A 148 1.46 13.48 20.52
CA ILE A 148 2.54 14.44 20.77
C ILE A 148 2.06 15.90 20.82
N GLY A 149 0.76 16.17 20.71
CA GLY A 149 0.18 17.49 20.95
C GLY A 149 0.44 18.52 19.85
N VAL A 150 0.84 18.07 18.65
CA VAL A 150 1.03 18.97 17.49
C VAL A 150 -0.35 19.38 16.94
N SER A 151 -0.51 20.63 16.55
CA SER A 151 -1.75 21.07 15.90
C SER A 151 -1.97 20.28 14.60
N TYR A 152 -3.22 19.87 14.39
CA TYR A 152 -3.66 19.17 13.19
C TYR A 152 -3.35 19.96 11.90
#